data_AF-A0A8S3VKK6-F1
#
_entry.id   AF-A0A8S3VKK6-F1
#
_cell.length_a   1.000
_cell.length_b   1.000
_cell.length_c   1.000
_cell.angle_alpha   90.00
_cell.angle_beta   90.00
_cell.angle_gamma   90.00
#
_symmetry.space_group_name_H-M   'P 1'
#
loop_
_entity.id
_entity.type
_entity.pdbx_description
1 polymer ?
#
loop_
_entity_poly.entity_id
_entity_poly.type
_entity_poly.pdbx_seq_one_letter_code
_entity_poly.pdbx_strand_id
1 'polypeptide(L)'
;MDVALLADVFEKFRDISLHDYDLDPCHYFTTPGFSWSAMLKKTGIVLDLITDIDMMLFVEKGIRGGVSSIFHRYAKANNPYLFDTYEPTEPTSYLSYLDANNLYGWSMSQCLPYGHFNWLTEEEKIKLDITKLKADGSDGYIFEVDLNILRHFILLIRIFP
;
A
#
# COMPACT_ATOMS: atom_id res chain seq x y z
N MET A 1 20.54 24.90 20.70
CA MET A 1 20.10 23.58 21.16
C MET A 1 19.73 22.72 19.97
N ASP A 2 18.91 23.25 19.06
CA ASP A 2 18.39 22.55 17.88
C ASP A 2 19.47 22.02 16.92
N VAL A 3 20.51 22.81 16.63
CA VAL A 3 21.61 22.39 15.75
C VAL A 3 22.42 21.23 16.33
N ALA A 4 22.65 21.23 17.65
CA ALA A 4 23.42 20.20 18.33
C ALA A 4 22.66 18.87 18.41
N LEU A 5 21.35 18.92 18.68
CA LEU A 5 20.50 17.72 18.68
C LEU A 5 20.36 17.12 17.28
N LEU A 6 20.21 17.97 16.25
CA LEU A 6 20.18 17.50 14.87
C LEU A 6 21.51 16.85 14.47
N ALA A 7 22.64 17.46 14.85
CA ALA A 7 23.96 16.89 14.57
C ALA A 7 24.12 15.51 15.23
N ASP A 8 23.77 15.37 16.51
CA ASP A 8 23.88 14.10 17.25
C ASP A 8 22.99 12.99 16.61
N VAL A 9 21.74 13.30 16.30
CA VAL A 9 20.83 12.35 15.62
C VAL A 9 21.36 11.98 14.23
N PHE A 10 21.89 12.94 13.48
CA PHE A 10 22.37 12.70 12.13
C PHE A 10 23.69 11.92 12.10
N GLU A 11 24.62 12.20 13.01
CA GLU A 11 25.85 11.42 13.18
C GLU A 11 25.50 9.97 13.52
N LYS A 12 24.56 9.75 14.46
CA LYS A 12 24.11 8.40 14.78
C LYS A 12 23.44 7.70 13.59
N PHE A 13 22.62 8.41 12.82
CA PHE A 13 22.01 7.89 11.60
C PHE A 13 23.06 7.49 10.55
N ARG A 14 24.12 8.30 10.39
CA ARG A 14 25.23 8.02 9.49
C ARG A 14 26.01 6.78 9.91
N ASP A 15 26.35 6.65 11.18
CA ASP A 15 27.06 5.49 11.73
C ASP A 15 26.29 4.18 11.48
N ILE A 16 24.99 4.17 11.80
CA ILE A 16 24.12 3.01 11.57
C ILE A 16 24.03 2.69 10.08
N SER A 17 23.89 3.72 9.24
CA SER A 17 23.73 3.54 7.79
C SER A 17 24.98 2.92 7.15
N LEU A 18 26.16 3.39 7.55
CA LEU A 18 27.45 2.82 7.12
C LEU A 18 27.61 1.39 7.62
N HIS A 19 27.22 1.10 8.86
CA HIS A 19 27.32 -0.26 9.42
C HIS A 19 26.37 -1.25 8.74
N ASP A 20 25.09 -0.89 8.56
CA ASP A 20 24.03 -1.83 8.14
C ASP A 20 23.86 -1.95 6.62
N TYR A 21 24.23 -0.91 5.88
CA TYR A 21 24.05 -0.84 4.42
C TYR A 21 25.36 -0.54 3.68
N ASP A 22 26.42 -0.13 4.39
CA ASP A 22 27.68 0.31 3.77
C ASP A 22 27.42 1.42 2.73
N LEU A 23 26.51 2.33 3.09
CA LEU A 23 26.11 3.51 2.32
C LEU A 23 26.10 4.71 3.26
N ASP A 24 26.68 5.83 2.82
CA ASP A 24 26.66 7.08 3.58
C ASP A 24 25.43 7.91 3.19
N PRO A 25 24.52 8.25 4.12
CA PRO A 25 23.38 9.11 3.84
C PRO A 25 23.78 10.50 3.36
N CYS A 26 25.01 10.97 3.63
CA CYS A 26 25.52 12.25 3.14
C CYS A 26 25.69 12.31 1.60
N HIS A 27 25.68 11.16 0.92
CA HIS A 27 25.75 11.09 -0.54
C HIS A 27 24.37 11.16 -1.22
N TYR A 28 23.29 11.33 -0.45
CA TYR A 28 21.94 11.37 -0.96
C TYR A 28 21.24 12.68 -0.58
N PHE A 29 20.44 13.21 -1.51
CA PHE A 29 19.65 14.41 -1.25
C PHE A 29 18.52 14.18 -0.25
N THR A 30 17.98 12.95 -0.19
CA THR A 30 16.82 12.61 0.65
C THR A 30 16.90 11.17 1.17
N THR A 31 16.25 10.91 2.31
CA THR A 31 16.17 9.56 2.90
C THR A 31 15.53 8.52 1.98
N PRO A 32 14.46 8.82 1.20
CA PRO A 32 13.94 7.87 0.22
C PRO A 32 14.96 7.45 -0.85
N GLY A 33 15.79 8.39 -1.34
CA GLY A 33 16.86 8.07 -2.29
C GLY A 33 17.94 7.17 -1.69
N PHE A 34 18.28 7.40 -0.42
CA PHE A 34 19.14 6.52 0.36
C PHE A 34 18.52 5.12 0.53
N SER A 35 17.26 5.04 0.99
CA SER A 35 16.55 3.77 1.21
C SER A 35 16.40 2.97 -0.09
N TRP A 36 16.15 3.64 -1.22
CA TRP A 36 16.09 3.01 -2.54
C TRP A 36 17.43 2.37 -2.92
N SER A 37 18.53 3.10 -2.73
CA SER A 37 19.88 2.59 -3.03
C SER A 37 20.28 1.45 -2.09
N ALA A 38 19.92 1.55 -0.81
CA ALA A 38 20.09 0.49 0.16
C ALA A 38 19.32 -0.78 -0.21
N MET A 39 18.08 -0.63 -0.70
CA MET A 39 17.27 -1.74 -1.20
C MET A 39 17.93 -2.41 -2.41
N LEU A 40 18.35 -1.65 -3.42
CA LEU A 40 19.02 -2.19 -4.61
C LEU A 40 20.32 -2.93 -4.25
N LYS A 41 21.13 -2.35 -3.34
CA LYS A 41 22.37 -2.98 -2.87
C LYS A 41 22.13 -4.27 -2.11
N LYS A 42 21.10 -4.31 -1.24
CA LYS A 42 20.79 -5.50 -0.42
C LYS A 42 20.17 -6.64 -1.25
N THR A 43 19.31 -6.32 -2.20
CA THR A 43 18.63 -7.35 -3.01
C THR A 43 19.45 -7.78 -4.22
N GLY A 44 20.33 -6.91 -4.73
CA GLY A 44 21.08 -7.14 -5.97
C GLY A 44 20.17 -7.18 -7.21
N ILE A 45 18.92 -6.72 -7.09
CA ILE A 45 17.95 -6.77 -8.18
C ILE A 45 18.29 -5.75 -9.26
N VAL A 46 18.09 -6.15 -10.52
CA VAL A 46 18.15 -5.25 -11.67
C VAL A 46 16.72 -4.96 -12.08
N LEU A 47 16.34 -3.68 -12.06
CA LEU A 47 15.01 -3.24 -12.45
C LEU A 47 15.01 -2.87 -13.94
N ASP A 48 14.05 -3.39 -14.69
CA ASP A 48 13.86 -2.94 -16.06
C ASP A 48 13.08 -1.62 -16.08
N LEU A 49 13.35 -0.81 -17.10
CA LEU A 49 12.59 0.40 -17.36
C LEU A 49 11.39 0.11 -18.27
N ILE A 50 10.23 0.67 -17.93
CA ILE A 50 9.10 0.72 -18.85
C ILE A 50 9.44 1.73 -19.95
N THR A 51 9.72 1.23 -21.16
CA THR A 51 10.10 2.08 -22.32
C THR A 51 8.91 2.51 -23.17
N ASP A 52 7.80 1.78 -23.10
CA ASP A 52 6.57 2.10 -23.81
C ASP A 52 5.75 3.14 -23.02
N ILE A 53 5.45 4.26 -23.66
CA ILE A 53 4.68 5.36 -23.06
C ILE A 53 3.24 4.94 -22.75
N ASP A 54 2.64 4.08 -23.57
CA ASP A 54 1.27 3.62 -23.34
C ASP A 54 1.21 2.71 -22.10
N MET A 55 2.22 1.87 -21.89
CA MET A 55 2.35 1.07 -20.66
C MET A 55 2.55 1.97 -19.43
N MET A 56 3.39 2.99 -19.55
CA MET A 56 3.65 3.94 -18.46
C MET A 56 2.36 4.66 -18.07
N LEU A 57 1.64 5.23 -19.04
CA LEU A 57 0.37 5.92 -18.80
C LEU A 57 -0.69 4.99 -18.23
N PHE A 58 -0.73 3.74 -18.69
CA PHE A 58 -1.63 2.72 -18.15
C PHE A 58 -1.36 2.43 -16.67
N VAL A 59 -0.11 2.22 -16.29
CA VAL A 59 0.30 1.99 -14.90
C VAL A 59 0.01 3.23 -14.05
N GLU A 60 0.40 4.42 -14.52
CA GLU A 60 0.17 5.69 -13.81
C GLU A 60 -1.33 5.95 -13.57
N LYS A 61 -2.18 5.69 -14.57
CA LYS A 61 -3.64 5.77 -14.44
C LYS A 61 -4.19 4.78 -13.40
N GLY A 62 -3.48 3.69 -13.11
CA GLY A 62 -3.80 2.70 -12.09
C GLY A 62 -3.35 3.07 -10.67
N ILE A 63 -2.42 4.02 -10.48
CA ILE A 63 -1.88 4.37 -9.16
C ILE A 63 -2.97 5.01 -8.28
N ARG A 64 -3.19 4.46 -7.09
CA ARG A 64 -4.12 4.98 -6.08
C ARG A 64 -3.40 5.13 -4.74
N GLY A 65 -3.85 6.10 -3.95
CA GLY A 65 -3.40 6.27 -2.56
C GLY A 65 -4.08 5.30 -1.59
N GLY A 66 -3.95 5.59 -0.29
CA GLY A 66 -4.64 4.83 0.74
C GLY A 66 -6.16 4.92 0.62
N VAL A 67 -6.85 3.83 0.96
CA VAL A 67 -8.32 3.80 0.98
C VAL A 67 -8.80 4.52 2.24
N SER A 68 -9.63 5.56 2.05
CA SER A 68 -10.34 6.25 3.12
C SER A 68 -11.82 6.27 2.77
N SER A 69 -12.66 5.63 3.58
CA SER A 69 -14.09 5.49 3.31
C SER A 69 -14.90 5.42 4.59
N ILE A 70 -16.07 6.06 4.58
CA ILE A 70 -17.04 6.03 5.67
C ILE A 70 -18.29 5.31 5.16
N PHE A 71 -18.53 4.10 5.65
CA PHE A 71 -19.71 3.30 5.31
C PHE A 71 -20.92 3.60 6.19
N HIS A 72 -20.68 4.12 7.40
CA HIS A 72 -21.72 4.52 8.34
C HIS A 72 -21.32 5.85 8.98
N ARG A 73 -22.14 6.89 8.82
CA ARG A 73 -21.80 8.26 9.24
C ARG A 73 -21.66 8.41 10.76
N TYR A 74 -22.40 7.63 11.53
CA TYR A 74 -22.42 7.74 12.98
C TYR A 74 -22.72 6.39 13.62
N ALA A 75 -21.80 5.87 14.41
CA ALA A 75 -22.01 4.68 15.23
C ALA A 75 -21.84 5.04 16.70
N LYS A 76 -22.76 4.59 17.55
CA LYS A 76 -22.66 4.70 19.01
C LYS A 76 -22.74 3.30 19.60
N ALA A 77 -21.71 2.91 20.37
CA ALA A 77 -21.73 1.67 21.13
C ALA A 77 -22.51 1.84 22.44
N ASN A 78 -23.30 0.83 22.80
CA ASN A 78 -23.94 0.69 24.10
C ASN A 78 -23.07 -0.23 24.97
N ASN A 79 -22.06 0.34 25.61
CA ASN A 79 -21.03 -0.40 26.33
C ASN A 79 -21.22 -0.25 27.86
N PRO A 80 -21.36 -1.36 28.64
CA PRO A 80 -21.48 -1.32 30.09
C PRO A 80 -20.35 -0.59 30.84
N TYR A 81 -19.18 -0.45 30.23
CA TYR A 81 -18.06 0.30 30.79
C TYR A 81 -18.19 1.83 30.64
N LEU A 82 -19.18 2.32 29.88
CA LEU A 82 -19.45 3.74 29.66
C LEU A 82 -20.67 4.19 30.49
N PHE A 83 -20.47 4.32 31.80
CA PHE A 83 -21.55 4.54 32.78
C PHE A 83 -22.47 5.73 32.48
N ASP A 84 -21.95 6.81 31.90
CA ASP A 84 -22.74 8.03 31.61
C ASP A 84 -23.74 7.86 30.45
N THR A 85 -23.57 6.83 29.62
CA THR A 85 -24.34 6.68 28.36
C THR A 85 -24.87 5.28 28.11
N TYR A 86 -24.65 4.35 29.05
CA TYR A 86 -25.08 2.96 28.97
C TYR A 86 -26.56 2.83 29.32
N GLU A 87 -27.30 2.16 28.44
CA GLU A 87 -28.71 1.86 28.64
C GLU A 87 -28.90 0.34 28.82
N PRO A 88 -29.27 -0.13 30.03
CA PRO A 88 -29.45 -1.57 30.31
C PRO A 88 -30.57 -2.23 29.50
N THR A 89 -31.50 -1.44 28.96
CA THR A 89 -32.61 -1.94 28.14
C THR A 89 -32.21 -2.20 26.69
N GLU A 90 -31.11 -1.61 26.23
CA GLU A 90 -30.62 -1.73 24.86
C GLU A 90 -29.58 -2.86 24.74
N PRO A 91 -29.43 -3.49 23.56
CA PRO A 91 -28.43 -4.53 23.36
C PRO A 91 -27.03 -3.96 23.55
N THR A 92 -26.15 -4.73 24.19
CA THR A 92 -24.76 -4.35 24.40
C THR A 92 -23.98 -4.37 23.08
N SER A 93 -23.23 -3.32 22.81
CA SER A 93 -22.39 -3.20 21.61
C SER A 93 -21.06 -2.49 21.91
N TYR A 94 -20.07 -2.73 21.06
CA TYR A 94 -18.71 -2.22 21.19
C TYR A 94 -18.23 -1.64 19.87
N LEU A 95 -17.33 -0.65 19.93
CA LEU A 95 -16.57 -0.17 18.77
C LEU A 95 -15.16 -0.71 18.87
N SER A 96 -14.67 -1.30 17.78
CA SER A 96 -13.31 -1.81 17.67
C SER A 96 -12.50 -0.92 16.74
N TYR A 97 -11.29 -0.57 17.16
CA TYR A 97 -10.29 0.06 16.32
C TYR A 97 -9.20 -0.95 16.01
N LEU A 98 -8.94 -1.18 14.72
CA LEU A 98 -7.92 -2.09 14.23
C LEU A 98 -6.96 -1.28 13.37
N ASP A 99 -5.67 -1.39 13.67
CA ASP A 99 -4.60 -0.75 12.90
C ASP A 99 -3.56 -1.80 12.49
N ALA A 100 -3.14 -1.74 11.23
CA ALA A 100 -2.19 -2.67 10.68
C ALA A 100 -0.76 -2.15 10.89
N ASN A 101 0.02 -2.87 11.71
CA ASN A 101 1.42 -2.56 11.94
C ASN A 101 2.22 -2.68 10.63
N ASN A 102 2.80 -1.57 10.17
CA ASN A 102 3.64 -1.50 8.97
C ASN A 102 2.98 -2.10 7.70
N LEU A 103 1.76 -1.65 7.39
CA LEU A 103 0.98 -2.10 6.24
C LEU A 103 1.80 -2.09 4.93
N TYR A 104 2.45 -0.97 4.61
CA TYR A 104 3.26 -0.87 3.38
C TYR A 104 4.49 -1.77 3.41
N GLY A 105 5.17 -1.93 4.53
CA GLY A 105 6.31 -2.86 4.62
C GLY A 105 5.89 -4.31 4.40
N TRP A 106 4.73 -4.71 4.91
CA TRP A 106 4.16 -6.03 4.63
C TRP A 106 3.79 -6.18 3.14
N SER A 107 3.18 -5.16 2.53
CA SER A 107 2.88 -5.15 1.09
C SER A 107 4.14 -5.20 0.23
N MET A 108 5.20 -4.48 0.61
CA MET A 108 6.49 -4.50 -0.08
C MET A 108 7.25 -5.82 0.07
N SER A 109 6.84 -6.68 1.01
CA SER A 109 7.39 -8.03 1.17
C SER A 109 6.71 -9.08 0.28
N GLN A 110 5.66 -8.70 -0.44
CA GLN A 110 4.99 -9.56 -1.41
C GLN A 110 5.72 -9.52 -2.77
N CYS A 111 5.33 -10.39 -3.70
CA CYS A 111 5.85 -10.35 -5.07
C CYS A 111 5.50 -9.02 -5.75
N LEU A 112 6.52 -8.31 -6.22
CA LEU A 112 6.38 -7.02 -6.93
C LEU A 112 6.95 -7.14 -8.35
N PRO A 113 6.34 -6.45 -9.33
CA PRO A 113 6.86 -6.44 -10.69
C PRO A 113 8.18 -5.65 -10.75
N TYR A 114 9.21 -6.24 -11.34
CA TYR A 114 10.54 -5.63 -11.44
C TYR A 114 11.10 -5.63 -12.87
N GLY A 115 10.54 -6.42 -13.80
CA GLY A 115 11.01 -6.45 -15.18
C GLY A 115 10.15 -7.27 -16.13
N HIS A 116 10.63 -7.40 -17.38
CA HIS A 116 9.96 -8.09 -18.48
C HIS A 116 8.55 -7.57 -18.82
N PHE A 117 8.37 -6.25 -18.76
CA PHE A 117 7.11 -5.60 -19.08
C PHE A 117 6.73 -5.78 -20.55
N ASN A 118 5.61 -6.45 -20.81
CA ASN A 118 5.10 -6.71 -22.15
C ASN A 118 3.57 -6.63 -22.19
N TRP A 119 3.02 -6.17 -23.29
CA TRP A 119 1.59 -6.30 -23.57
C TRP A 119 1.28 -7.75 -23.94
N LEU A 120 0.18 -8.28 -23.43
CA LEU A 120 -0.34 -9.56 -23.90
C LEU A 120 -0.85 -9.44 -25.34
N THR A 121 -0.55 -10.44 -26.14
CA THR A 121 -1.15 -10.62 -27.47
C THR A 121 -2.64 -10.98 -27.35
N GLU A 122 -3.41 -10.75 -28.41
CA GLU A 122 -4.85 -11.08 -28.42
C GLU A 122 -5.11 -12.57 -28.15
N GLU A 123 -4.22 -13.45 -28.62
CA GLU A 123 -4.34 -14.90 -28.37
C GLU A 123 -4.11 -15.24 -26.89
N GLU A 124 -3.15 -14.58 -26.24
CA GLU A 124 -2.89 -14.77 -24.80
C GLU A 124 -4.04 -14.24 -23.96
N LYS A 125 -4.61 -13.08 -24.33
CA LYS A 125 -5.79 -12.51 -23.66
C LYS A 125 -6.98 -13.47 -23.67
N ILE A 126 -7.25 -14.13 -24.80
CA ILE A 126 -8.37 -15.08 -24.93
C ILE A 126 -8.13 -16.35 -24.11
N LYS A 127 -6.89 -16.82 -24.03
CA LYS A 127 -6.52 -18.05 -23.30
C LYS A 127 -6.40 -17.83 -21.79
N LEU A 128 -6.24 -16.58 -21.35
CA LEU A 128 -6.03 -16.24 -19.96
C LEU A 128 -7.31 -16.39 -19.14
N ASP A 129 -7.32 -17.37 -18.23
CA ASP A 129 -8.38 -17.52 -17.23
C ASP A 129 -7.95 -16.83 -15.92
N ILE A 130 -8.45 -15.60 -15.73
CA ILE A 130 -8.14 -14.75 -14.57
C ILE A 130 -8.47 -15.45 -13.24
N THR A 131 -9.47 -16.34 -13.22
CA THR A 131 -9.93 -17.01 -11.99
C THR A 131 -8.96 -18.07 -11.48
N LYS A 132 -8.03 -18.52 -12.33
CA LYS A 132 -7.05 -19.56 -12.01
C LYS A 132 -5.66 -19.00 -11.68
N LEU A 133 -5.49 -17.68 -11.74
CA LEU A 133 -4.22 -17.04 -11.45
C LEU A 133 -3.88 -17.17 -9.96
N LYS A 134 -2.61 -17.50 -9.69
CA LYS A 134 -2.08 -17.55 -8.33
C LYS A 134 -1.53 -16.19 -7.94
N ALA A 135 -1.75 -15.79 -6.69
CA ALA A 135 -1.25 -14.53 -6.15
C ALA A 135 0.28 -14.52 -6.01
N ASP A 136 0.90 -15.69 -5.82
CA ASP A 136 2.34 -15.94 -5.69
C ASP A 136 2.98 -16.47 -6.98
N GLY A 137 2.34 -16.23 -8.12
CA GLY A 137 2.87 -16.62 -9.44
C GLY A 137 4.17 -15.89 -9.77
N SER A 138 4.94 -16.47 -10.70
CA SER A 138 6.14 -15.83 -11.26
C SER A 138 5.79 -14.60 -12.10
N ASP A 139 4.62 -14.63 -12.76
CA ASP A 139 4.17 -13.57 -13.66
C ASP A 139 3.05 -12.75 -13.00
N GLY A 140 3.19 -11.42 -13.08
CA GLY A 140 2.18 -10.47 -12.63
C GLY A 140 1.35 -9.94 -13.79
N TYR A 141 0.07 -9.66 -13.54
CA TYR A 141 -0.85 -9.12 -14.54
C TYR A 141 -1.54 -7.86 -14.01
N ILE A 142 -1.67 -6.85 -14.87
CA ILE A 142 -2.44 -5.63 -14.59
C ILE A 142 -3.59 -5.56 -15.59
N PHE A 143 -4.81 -5.37 -15.09
CA PHE A 143 -6.03 -5.39 -15.90
C PHE A 143 -6.76 -4.05 -15.81
N GLU A 144 -7.27 -3.58 -16.95
CA GLU A 144 -8.31 -2.56 -17.01
C GLU A 144 -9.63 -3.27 -17.33
N VAL A 145 -10.59 -3.16 -16.42
CA VAL A 145 -11.86 -3.89 -16.48
C VAL A 145 -13.02 -2.98 -16.13
N ASP A 146 -14.17 -3.24 -16.75
CA ASP A 146 -15.43 -2.62 -16.38
C ASP A 146 -16.10 -3.41 -15.25
N LEU A 147 -16.36 -2.74 -14.13
CA LEU A 147 -17.00 -3.34 -12.97
C LEU A 147 -18.44 -2.82 -12.83
N ASN A 148 -19.39 -3.74 -12.76
CA ASN A 148 -20.77 -3.46 -12.41
C ASN A 148 -21.01 -3.76 -10.94
N ILE A 149 -21.17 -2.72 -10.12
CA ILE A 149 -21.49 -2.88 -8.70
C ILE A 149 -22.97 -3.26 -8.58
N LEU A 150 -23.25 -4.40 -7.93
CA LEU A 150 -24.62 -4.86 -7.67
C LEU A 150 -25.40 -3.82 -6.85
N ARG A 151 -26.66 -3.56 -7.23
CA ARG A 151 -27.52 -2.51 -6.64
C ARG A 151 -27.67 -2.59 -5.12
N HIS A 152 -27.53 -3.76 -4.52
CA HIS A 152 -27.59 -3.92 -3.05
C HIS A 152 -26.42 -3.24 -2.33
N PHE A 153 -25.23 -3.19 -2.94
CA PHE A 153 -24.08 -2.44 -2.41
C PHE A 153 -24.18 -0.93 -2.68
N ILE A 154 -24.82 -0.55 -3.79
CA ILE A 154 -25.10 0.88 -4.11
C ILE A 154 -26.07 1.48 -3.10
N LEU A 155 -27.07 0.72 -2.62
CA LEU A 155 -28.03 1.17 -1.61
C LEU A 155 -27.37 1.59 -0.29
N LEU A 156 -26.24 0.97 0.11
CA LEU A 156 -25.47 1.42 1.28
C LEU A 156 -24.77 2.78 1.07
N ILE A 157 -24.50 3.15 -0.19
CA ILE A 157 -23.81 4.40 -0.57
C ILE A 157 -24.81 5.50 -0.92
N ARG A 158 -26.03 5.14 -1.35
CA ARG A 158 -27.08 6.06 -1.83
C ARG A 158 -28.16 6.43 -0.81
N ILE A 159 -27.99 6.15 0.48
CA ILE A 159 -28.87 6.74 1.51
C ILE A 159 -28.40 8.17 1.77
N PHE A 160 -28.80 9.10 0.90
CA PHE A 160 -28.92 10.52 1.24
C PHE A 160 -30.17 11.13 0.59
N PRO A 161 -30.84 12.09 1.26
CA PRO A 161 -31.59 13.13 0.56
C PRO A 161 -30.64 14.05 -0.24
#